data_AF-M6G5G1-F1
#
_entry.id   AF-M6G5G1-F1
#
_cell.length_a   1.000
_cell.length_b   1.000
_cell.length_c   1.000
_cell.angle_alpha   90.00
_cell.angle_beta   90.00
_cell.angle_gamma   90.00
#
_symmetry.space_group_name_H-M   'P 1'
#
loop_
_entity.id
_entity.type
_entity.pdbx_description
1 polymer ?
#
loop_
_entity_poly.entity_id
_entity_poly.type
_entity_poly.pdbx_seq_one_letter_code
_entity_poly.pdbx_strand_id
1 'polypeptide(L)'
;MNSSKKNPITKEKLNRPPGAAFFIVVTFEEAEIFYSIKTRSEKKFSATLYESNPMPTWKEPDADFWNSFPGRNTKILSFKRRIHREELPSIQKECLLIQNSAVEKDRGVRIFPGYLCNHSVVISSIQDDFHRIYLFNGVYAETVYNYQKQKMVFKETAPPFFKTPEAVYFFTSLRESYVQNISKN
;
A
#
# COMPACT_ATOMS: atom_id res chain seq x y z
N MET A 1 -39.35 30.79 31.92
CA MET A 1 -39.43 29.48 31.25
C MET A 1 -38.65 29.55 29.95
N ASN A 2 -37.38 29.14 29.95
CA ASN A 2 -36.55 29.14 28.74
C ASN A 2 -36.82 27.86 27.95
N SER A 3 -37.37 28.01 26.75
CA SER A 3 -37.61 26.92 25.81
C SER A 3 -36.28 26.28 25.42
N SER A 4 -36.09 25.01 25.78
CA SER A 4 -35.02 24.18 25.27
C SER A 4 -35.24 23.97 23.77
N LYS A 5 -34.50 24.71 22.94
CA LYS A 5 -34.40 24.43 21.50
C LYS A 5 -33.78 23.04 21.36
N LYS A 6 -34.62 22.03 21.08
CA LYS A 6 -34.15 20.68 20.72
C LYS A 6 -33.27 20.83 19.48
N ASN A 7 -31.99 20.46 19.60
CA ASN A 7 -31.11 20.37 18.43
C ASN A 7 -31.75 19.41 17.40
N PRO A 8 -31.82 19.80 16.12
CA PRO A 8 -32.40 18.94 15.09
C PRO A 8 -31.59 17.65 14.98
N ILE A 9 -32.29 16.52 14.98
CA ILE A 9 -31.68 15.20 14.79
C ILE A 9 -31.13 15.15 13.36
N THR A 10 -29.81 15.16 13.22
CA THR A 10 -29.14 14.95 11.94
C THR A 10 -29.19 13.47 11.57
N LYS A 11 -29.85 13.14 10.45
CA LYS A 11 -29.82 11.79 9.88
C LYS A 11 -28.43 11.48 9.35
N GLU A 12 -27.87 10.35 9.76
CA GLU A 12 -26.59 9.88 9.26
C GLU A 12 -26.66 9.58 7.75
N LYS A 13 -25.59 9.90 7.03
CA LYS A 13 -25.44 9.62 5.60
C LYS A 13 -24.09 8.96 5.35
N LEU A 14 -24.08 7.94 4.51
CA LEU A 14 -22.84 7.35 4.03
C LEU A 14 -22.14 8.34 3.11
N ASN A 15 -20.88 8.63 3.39
CA ASN A 15 -20.03 9.46 2.54
C ASN A 15 -18.87 8.62 2.03
N ARG A 16 -18.63 8.68 0.71
CA ARG A 16 -17.45 8.04 0.15
C ARG A 16 -16.20 8.84 0.54
N PRO A 17 -15.14 8.17 1.01
CA PRO A 17 -13.91 8.87 1.30
C PRO A 17 -13.22 9.31 0.00
N PRO A 18 -12.36 10.35 0.05
CA PRO A 18 -11.55 10.73 -1.09
C PRO A 18 -10.67 9.58 -1.59
N GLY A 19 -10.39 9.58 -2.89
CA GLY A 19 -9.49 8.61 -3.51
C GLY A 19 -8.11 8.65 -2.88
N ALA A 20 -7.54 7.47 -2.62
CA ALA A 20 -6.25 7.29 -1.95
C ALA A 20 -5.10 7.25 -2.96
N ALA A 21 -3.89 7.64 -2.53
CA ALA A 21 -2.68 7.47 -3.33
C ALA A 21 -2.32 5.98 -3.42
N PHE A 22 -2.18 5.46 -4.63
CA PHE A 22 -1.91 4.05 -4.88
C PHE A 22 -0.40 3.79 -5.03
N PHE A 23 0.08 2.69 -4.45
CA PHE A 23 1.45 2.22 -4.63
C PHE A 23 1.53 0.68 -4.68
N ILE A 24 2.64 0.16 -5.19
CA ILE A 24 3.06 -1.23 -5.04
C ILE A 24 4.47 -1.28 -4.46
N VAL A 25 4.74 -2.30 -3.66
CA VAL A 25 6.10 -2.69 -3.28
C VAL A 25 6.51 -3.88 -4.14
N VAL A 26 7.70 -3.81 -4.72
CA VAL A 26 8.25 -4.85 -5.59
C VAL A 26 9.56 -5.32 -5.01
N THR A 27 9.65 -6.61 -4.71
CA THR A 27 10.93 -7.29 -4.45
C THR A 27 11.37 -7.97 -5.73
N PHE A 28 12.68 -8.04 -5.98
CA PHE A 28 13.24 -8.64 -7.19
C PHE A 28 14.72 -8.95 -7.00
N GLU A 29 15.23 -9.85 -7.81
CA GLU A 29 16.65 -10.17 -7.93
C GLU A 29 17.24 -9.49 -9.16
N GLU A 30 16.56 -9.63 -10.30
CA GLU A 30 17.06 -9.19 -11.61
C GLU A 30 16.47 -7.84 -12.01
N ALA A 31 17.35 -6.86 -12.31
CA ALA A 31 16.92 -5.50 -12.64
C ALA A 31 16.04 -5.44 -13.91
N GLU A 32 16.32 -6.28 -14.90
CA GLU A 32 15.50 -6.38 -16.12
C GLU A 32 14.05 -6.80 -15.82
N ILE A 33 13.88 -7.69 -14.84
CA ILE A 33 12.56 -8.13 -14.39
C ILE A 33 11.81 -7.00 -13.70
N PHE A 34 12.50 -6.19 -12.87
CA PHE A 34 11.90 -4.98 -12.30
C PHE A 34 11.39 -4.01 -13.39
N TYR A 35 12.18 -3.73 -14.42
CA TYR A 35 11.75 -2.82 -15.49
C TYR A 35 10.56 -3.39 -16.31
N SER A 36 10.54 -4.70 -16.53
CA SER A 36 9.40 -5.40 -17.14
C SER A 36 8.13 -5.28 -16.27
N ILE A 37 8.25 -5.51 -14.96
CA ILE A 37 7.15 -5.35 -13.98
C ILE A 37 6.65 -3.91 -13.95
N LYS A 38 7.56 -2.93 -13.92
CA LYS A 38 7.20 -1.51 -13.97
C LYS A 38 6.39 -1.18 -15.21
N THR A 39 6.89 -1.57 -16.39
CA THR A 39 6.20 -1.34 -17.68
C THR A 39 4.79 -1.95 -17.69
N ARG A 40 4.65 -3.20 -17.22
CA ARG A 40 3.34 -3.87 -17.12
C ARG A 40 2.41 -3.17 -16.13
N SER A 41 2.93 -2.76 -14.99
CA SER A 41 2.19 -2.04 -13.95
C SER A 41 1.72 -0.67 -14.45
N GLU A 42 2.56 0.05 -15.19
CA GLU A 42 2.21 1.35 -15.77
C GLU A 42 1.12 1.23 -16.83
N LYS A 43 1.19 0.20 -17.68
CA LYS A 43 0.13 -0.12 -18.64
C LYS A 43 -1.18 -0.50 -17.95
N LYS A 44 -1.11 -1.21 -16.82
CA LYS A 44 -2.30 -1.72 -16.12
C LYS A 44 -3.00 -0.67 -15.25
N PHE A 45 -2.23 0.16 -14.55
CA PHE A 45 -2.76 1.04 -13.51
C PHE A 45 -2.75 2.52 -13.90
N SER A 46 -1.57 3.05 -14.21
CA SER A 46 -1.29 4.38 -14.78
C SER A 46 0.23 4.61 -14.77
N ALA A 47 0.73 5.69 -15.37
CA ALA A 47 2.13 6.08 -15.23
C ALA A 47 2.59 6.19 -13.75
N THR A 48 3.85 5.84 -13.49
CA THR A 48 4.48 6.04 -12.18
C THR A 48 4.54 7.53 -11.85
N LEU A 49 4.18 7.87 -10.61
CA LEU A 49 4.30 9.22 -10.05
C LEU A 49 5.63 9.38 -9.33
N TYR A 50 5.96 8.45 -8.43
CA TYR A 50 7.25 8.37 -7.76
C TYR A 50 7.76 6.93 -7.78
N GLU A 51 9.05 6.78 -8.06
CA GLU A 51 9.81 5.56 -7.87
C GLU A 51 10.81 5.80 -6.74
N SER A 52 10.94 4.86 -5.82
CA SER A 52 11.91 4.97 -4.76
C SER A 52 13.34 4.73 -5.25
N ASN A 53 14.31 5.28 -4.52
CA ASN A 53 15.67 4.73 -4.50
C ASN A 53 15.65 3.25 -4.05
N PRO A 54 16.74 2.48 -4.24
CA PRO A 54 16.84 1.13 -3.67
C PRO A 54 16.49 1.14 -2.17
N MET A 55 15.57 0.26 -1.78
CA MET A 55 15.08 0.16 -0.42
C MET A 55 15.74 -1.02 0.31
N PRO A 56 15.75 -1.02 1.66
CA PRO A 56 16.13 -2.19 2.42
C PRO A 56 15.34 -3.42 1.98
N THR A 57 16.01 -4.57 1.95
CA THR A 57 15.42 -5.83 1.50
C THR A 57 14.20 -6.19 2.33
N TRP A 58 13.10 -6.46 1.66
CA TRP A 58 11.93 -7.06 2.29
C TRP A 58 12.25 -8.44 2.85
N LYS A 59 11.80 -8.70 4.08
CA LYS A 59 11.86 -10.02 4.71
C LYS A 59 10.44 -10.43 5.09
N GLU A 60 9.98 -11.57 4.58
CA GLU A 60 8.73 -12.16 5.08
C GLU A 60 8.92 -12.52 6.56
N PRO A 61 7.93 -12.25 7.42
CA PRO A 61 7.98 -12.65 8.84
C PRO A 61 8.29 -14.13 9.06
N ASP A 62 7.92 -14.99 8.09
CA ASP A 62 8.09 -16.44 8.15
C ASP A 62 9.01 -16.99 7.04
N ALA A 63 9.87 -16.15 6.45
CA ALA A 63 10.76 -16.54 5.33
C ALA A 63 11.57 -17.82 5.65
N ASP A 64 12.07 -17.91 6.89
CA ASP A 64 12.90 -19.01 7.36
C ASP A 64 12.10 -20.32 7.51
N PHE A 65 10.81 -20.23 7.86
CA PHE A 65 9.94 -21.40 7.98
C PHE A 65 9.52 -21.95 6.61
N TRP A 66 9.30 -21.08 5.62
CA TRP A 66 8.82 -21.47 4.29
C TRP A 66 9.92 -21.63 3.25
N ASN A 67 11.19 -21.49 3.64
CA ASN A 67 12.35 -21.47 2.75
C ASN A 67 12.12 -20.51 1.55
N SER A 68 11.49 -19.37 1.84
CA SER A 68 11.12 -18.36 0.86
C SER A 68 12.24 -17.34 0.78
N PHE A 69 12.86 -17.21 -0.40
CA PHE A 69 13.92 -16.24 -0.67
C PHE A 69 13.33 -15.04 -1.40
N PRO A 70 12.83 -14.00 -0.71
CA PRO A 70 12.49 -12.76 -1.38
C PRO A 70 13.74 -12.20 -2.06
N GLY A 71 13.56 -11.59 -3.24
CA GLY A 71 14.65 -11.01 -4.00
C GLY A 71 15.40 -9.97 -3.17
N ARG A 72 16.71 -9.87 -3.36
CA ARG A 72 17.58 -9.02 -2.53
C ARG A 72 17.30 -7.52 -2.68
N ASN A 73 16.66 -7.12 -3.77
CA ASN A 73 16.33 -5.73 -4.06
C ASN A 73 14.86 -5.44 -3.76
N THR A 74 14.58 -4.24 -3.28
CA THR A 74 13.20 -3.77 -3.07
C THR A 74 13.04 -2.34 -3.59
N LYS A 75 11.92 -2.07 -4.26
CA LYS A 75 11.52 -0.74 -4.71
C LYS A 75 10.04 -0.50 -4.47
N ILE A 76 9.68 0.76 -4.27
CA ILE A 76 8.29 1.21 -4.17
C ILE A 76 7.96 2.03 -5.40
N LEU A 77 6.83 1.72 -6.04
CA LEU A 77 6.27 2.48 -7.15
C LEU A 77 4.93 3.06 -6.71
N SER A 78 4.80 4.39 -6.73
CA SER A 78 3.51 5.06 -6.61
C SER A 78 2.99 5.50 -7.97
N PHE A 79 1.69 5.67 -8.10
CA PHE A 79 1.03 5.87 -9.39
C PHE A 79 0.26 7.18 -9.45
N LYS A 80 0.11 7.74 -10.65
CA LYS A 80 -0.67 8.98 -10.86
C LYS A 80 -2.16 8.78 -10.56
N ARG A 81 -2.69 7.59 -10.85
CA ARG A 81 -4.06 7.21 -10.52
C ARG A 81 -4.26 7.14 -9.01
N ARG A 82 -5.37 7.72 -8.53
CA ARG A 82 -5.91 7.44 -7.20
C ARG A 82 -6.89 6.27 -7.26
N ILE A 83 -7.04 5.57 -6.14
CA ILE A 83 -7.95 4.42 -6.03
C ILE A 83 -8.97 4.61 -4.92
N HIS A 84 -10.15 4.03 -5.09
CA HIS A 84 -11.07 3.75 -4.00
C HIS A 84 -10.57 2.54 -3.19
N ARG A 85 -10.91 2.51 -1.90
CA ARG A 85 -10.34 1.52 -0.97
C ARG A 85 -10.85 0.11 -1.28
N GLU A 86 -12.08 0.02 -1.76
CA GLU A 86 -12.72 -1.20 -2.24
C GLU A 86 -12.05 -1.82 -3.48
N GLU A 87 -11.19 -1.08 -4.18
CA GLU A 87 -10.47 -1.62 -5.34
C GLU A 87 -9.27 -2.49 -4.95
N LEU A 88 -8.79 -2.38 -3.70
CA LEU A 88 -7.55 -3.04 -3.25
C LEU A 88 -7.53 -4.56 -3.52
N PRO A 89 -8.62 -5.33 -3.29
CA PRO A 89 -8.65 -6.76 -3.64
C PRO A 89 -8.47 -7.03 -5.14
N SER A 90 -9.10 -6.24 -6.00
CA SER A 90 -8.96 -6.38 -7.46
C SER A 90 -7.53 -6.07 -7.91
N ILE A 91 -6.90 -5.05 -7.32
CA ILE A 91 -5.52 -4.67 -7.60
C ILE A 91 -4.54 -5.75 -7.12
N GLN A 92 -4.76 -6.34 -5.93
CA GLN A 92 -3.96 -7.45 -5.43
C GLN A 92 -3.97 -8.64 -6.40
N LYS A 93 -5.14 -8.95 -7.00
CA LYS A 93 -5.25 -9.99 -8.03
C LYS A 93 -4.40 -9.65 -9.26
N GLU A 94 -4.42 -8.41 -9.72
CA GLU A 94 -3.60 -7.96 -10.86
C GLU A 94 -2.11 -8.00 -10.55
N CYS A 95 -1.71 -7.59 -9.34
CA CYS A 95 -0.32 -7.73 -8.86
C CYS A 95 0.15 -9.18 -8.87
N LEU A 96 -0.70 -10.13 -8.42
CA LEU A 96 -0.38 -11.56 -8.48
C LEU A 96 -0.23 -12.07 -9.91
N LEU A 97 -1.07 -11.62 -10.86
CA LEU A 97 -0.93 -12.01 -12.26
C LEU A 97 0.41 -11.54 -12.84
N ILE A 98 0.81 -10.30 -12.53
CA ILE A 98 2.11 -9.76 -12.95
C ILE A 98 3.26 -10.55 -12.29
N GLN A 99 3.18 -10.79 -10.98
CA GLN A 99 4.17 -11.57 -10.22
C GLN A 99 4.34 -12.98 -10.78
N ASN A 100 3.24 -13.73 -10.94
CA ASN A 100 3.27 -15.12 -11.41
C ASN A 100 3.84 -15.24 -12.83
N SER A 101 3.67 -14.22 -13.66
CA SER A 101 4.27 -14.18 -15.00
C SER A 101 5.77 -13.87 -15.02
N ALA A 102 6.35 -13.48 -13.88
CA ALA A 102 7.76 -13.14 -13.72
C ALA A 102 8.53 -14.16 -12.88
N VAL A 103 7.84 -14.92 -12.02
CA VAL A 103 8.45 -15.82 -11.02
C VAL A 103 9.33 -16.93 -11.62
N GLU A 104 9.04 -17.38 -12.84
CA GLU A 104 9.86 -18.38 -13.54
C GLU A 104 11.26 -17.83 -13.90
N LYS A 105 11.35 -16.52 -14.15
CA LYS A 105 12.61 -15.85 -14.50
C LYS A 105 13.32 -15.29 -13.28
N ASP A 106 12.57 -14.94 -12.24
CA ASP A 106 13.10 -14.40 -11.00
C ASP A 106 12.19 -14.85 -9.83
N ARG A 107 12.66 -15.85 -9.09
CA ARG A 107 11.94 -16.42 -7.93
C ARG A 107 11.83 -15.45 -6.76
N GLY A 108 12.64 -14.39 -6.75
CA GLY A 108 12.62 -13.34 -5.75
C GLY A 108 11.50 -12.31 -5.95
N VAL A 109 10.74 -12.41 -7.05
CA VAL A 109 9.67 -11.46 -7.34
C VAL A 109 8.51 -11.61 -6.37
N ARG A 110 8.21 -10.52 -5.67
CA ARG A 110 6.96 -10.33 -4.94
C ARG A 110 6.40 -8.96 -5.23
N ILE A 111 5.09 -8.89 -5.45
CA ILE A 111 4.37 -7.64 -5.68
C ILE A 111 3.15 -7.61 -4.77
N PHE A 112 3.09 -6.61 -3.90
CA PHE A 112 1.90 -6.34 -3.11
C PHE A 112 1.51 -4.86 -3.19
N PRO A 113 0.23 -4.56 -3.41
CA PRO A 113 -0.26 -3.20 -3.46
C PRO A 113 -0.59 -2.65 -2.08
N GLY A 114 -0.68 -1.33 -2.02
CA GLY A 114 -1.22 -0.61 -0.90
C GLY A 114 -1.73 0.76 -1.31
N TYR A 115 -2.36 1.43 -0.36
CA TYR A 115 -2.77 2.81 -0.54
C TYR A 115 -2.40 3.67 0.65
N LEU A 116 -2.20 4.95 0.38
CA LEU A 116 -1.99 5.99 1.36
C LEU A 116 -3.18 6.94 1.33
N CYS A 117 -3.70 7.23 2.51
CA CYS A 117 -4.70 8.28 2.72
C CYS A 117 -4.20 9.27 3.78
N ASN A 118 -5.03 10.26 4.14
CA ASN A 118 -4.59 11.35 5.00
C ASN A 118 -4.08 10.88 6.38
N HIS A 119 -4.66 9.80 6.91
CA HIS A 119 -4.45 9.32 8.26
C HIS A 119 -3.68 8.00 8.35
N SER A 120 -3.55 7.24 7.26
CA SER A 120 -2.92 5.92 7.31
C SER A 120 -2.37 5.45 5.96
N VAL A 121 -1.46 4.48 6.06
CA VAL A 121 -1.00 3.65 4.94
C VAL A 121 -1.48 2.23 5.21
N VAL A 122 -2.06 1.63 4.19
CA VAL A 122 -2.63 0.29 4.23
C VAL A 122 -2.02 -0.52 3.10
N ILE A 123 -1.62 -1.75 3.36
CA ILE A 123 -1.20 -2.72 2.36
C ILE A 123 -2.21 -3.86 2.28
N SER A 124 -2.19 -4.61 1.18
CA SER A 124 -2.89 -5.88 1.13
C SER A 124 -1.98 -7.07 1.45
N SER A 125 -2.61 -8.12 1.97
CA SER A 125 -2.02 -9.44 2.16
C SER A 125 -2.98 -10.50 1.61
N ILE A 126 -2.41 -11.65 1.22
CA ILE A 126 -3.17 -12.86 0.86
C ILE A 126 -3.19 -13.90 1.99
N GLN A 127 -2.57 -13.57 3.12
CA GLN A 127 -2.51 -14.40 4.32
C GLN A 127 -3.30 -13.71 5.43
N ASP A 128 -4.12 -14.49 6.10
CA ASP A 128 -4.86 -14.03 7.28
C ASP A 128 -3.91 -13.84 8.47
N ASP A 129 -4.27 -12.94 9.39
CA ASP A 129 -3.60 -12.72 10.67
C ASP A 129 -4.51 -11.91 11.61
N PHE A 130 -4.29 -11.98 12.93
CA PHE A 130 -5.16 -11.41 13.97
C PHE A 130 -5.41 -9.89 13.82
N HIS A 131 -4.49 -9.18 13.17
CA HIS A 131 -4.53 -7.73 12.99
C HIS A 131 -4.91 -7.31 11.57
N ARG A 132 -5.18 -8.28 10.68
CA ARG A 132 -5.57 -8.05 9.30
C ARG A 132 -7.09 -8.11 9.16
N ILE A 133 -7.65 -7.23 8.34
CA ILE A 133 -9.09 -7.14 8.13
C ILE A 133 -9.41 -7.77 6.78
N TYR A 134 -10.25 -8.81 6.77
CA TYR A 134 -10.73 -9.39 5.52
C TYR A 134 -11.49 -8.34 4.69
N LEU A 135 -11.14 -8.23 3.41
CA LEU A 135 -11.84 -7.37 2.46
C LEU A 135 -12.76 -8.21 1.57
N PHE A 136 -12.16 -8.98 0.67
CA PHE A 136 -12.88 -9.77 -0.34
C PHE A 136 -11.92 -10.74 -1.03
N ASN A 137 -12.41 -11.91 -1.44
CA ASN A 137 -11.72 -12.89 -2.29
C ASN A 137 -10.31 -13.29 -1.80
N GLY A 138 -10.18 -13.56 -0.49
CA GLY A 138 -8.92 -13.98 0.13
C GLY A 138 -7.90 -12.85 0.30
N VAL A 139 -8.30 -11.60 0.08
CA VAL A 139 -7.45 -10.42 0.30
C VAL A 139 -7.81 -9.75 1.60
N TYR A 140 -6.79 -9.43 2.38
CA TYR A 140 -6.87 -8.76 3.66
C TYR A 140 -6.17 -7.39 3.60
N ALA A 141 -6.66 -6.43 4.37
CA ALA A 141 -6.01 -5.15 4.60
C ALA A 141 -5.20 -5.17 5.89
N GLU A 142 -4.00 -4.60 5.85
CA GLU A 142 -3.16 -4.37 7.01
C GLU A 142 -2.78 -2.89 7.09
N THR A 143 -3.08 -2.24 8.20
CA THR A 143 -2.62 -0.85 8.41
C THR A 143 -1.18 -0.88 8.94
N VAL A 144 -0.24 -0.34 8.16
CA VAL A 144 1.19 -0.34 8.51
C VAL A 144 1.64 0.98 9.14
N TYR A 145 0.98 2.09 8.80
CA TYR A 145 1.22 3.40 9.44
C TYR A 145 -0.07 4.12 9.79
N ASN A 146 -0.01 4.91 10.87
CA ASN A 146 -0.96 5.97 11.20
C ASN A 146 -0.24 7.33 11.25
N TYR A 147 -0.89 8.39 10.78
CA TYR A 147 -0.36 9.75 10.88
C TYR A 147 -0.85 10.39 12.17
N GLN A 148 0.04 10.65 13.12
CA GLN A 148 -0.29 11.21 14.42
C GLN A 148 0.78 12.20 14.86
N LYS A 149 0.36 13.29 15.51
CA LYS A 149 1.27 14.33 16.02
C LYS A 149 2.30 14.78 14.97
N GLN A 150 1.81 15.01 13.74
CA GLN A 150 2.60 15.45 12.59
C GLN A 150 3.66 14.45 12.09
N LYS A 151 3.54 13.16 12.44
CA LYS A 151 4.51 12.12 12.05
C LYS A 151 3.81 10.85 11.56
N MET A 152 4.45 10.14 10.62
CA MET A 152 4.12 8.75 10.32
C MET A 152 4.62 7.86 11.46
N VAL A 153 3.69 7.16 12.11
CA VAL A 153 3.97 6.19 13.17
C VAL A 153 3.67 4.81 12.62
N PHE A 154 4.63 3.89 12.67
CA PHE A 154 4.39 2.51 12.27
C PHE A 154 3.61 1.75 13.33
N LYS A 155 2.82 0.76 12.89
CA LYS A 155 2.14 -0.16 13.80
C LYS A 155 3.11 -1.21 14.32
N GLU A 156 2.85 -1.72 15.52
CA GLU A 156 3.64 -2.79 16.12
C GLU A 156 3.66 -4.04 15.23
N THR A 157 2.52 -4.35 14.62
CA THR A 157 2.34 -5.49 13.70
C THR A 157 2.92 -5.24 12.30
N ALA A 158 3.33 -4.02 11.98
CA ALA A 158 3.83 -3.71 10.65
C ALA A 158 5.09 -4.56 10.33
N PRO A 159 5.21 -5.08 9.10
CA PRO A 159 6.38 -5.84 8.67
C PRO A 159 7.68 -5.04 8.86
N PRO A 160 8.82 -5.70 9.13
CA PRO A 160 10.10 -5.01 9.44
C PRO A 160 10.52 -3.97 8.40
N PHE A 161 10.25 -4.23 7.11
CA PHE A 161 10.48 -3.28 6.02
C PHE A 161 9.84 -1.90 6.28
N PHE A 162 8.60 -1.86 6.77
CA PHE A 162 7.88 -0.62 7.06
C PHE A 162 8.37 0.06 8.35
N LYS A 163 9.30 -0.54 9.10
CA LYS A 163 9.92 0.09 10.26
C LYS A 163 11.27 0.75 9.92
N THR A 164 11.73 0.61 8.67
CA THR A 164 12.99 1.20 8.22
C THR A 164 12.86 2.72 8.03
N PRO A 165 13.91 3.51 8.34
CA PRO A 165 13.92 4.95 8.11
C PRO A 165 13.59 5.35 6.67
N GLU A 166 14.06 4.57 5.70
CA GLU A 166 13.88 4.79 4.26
C GLU A 166 12.40 4.65 3.86
N ALA A 167 11.73 3.60 4.34
CA ALA A 167 10.30 3.42 4.10
C ALA A 167 9.49 4.54 4.77
N VAL A 168 9.79 4.87 6.03
CA VAL A 168 9.13 5.97 6.76
C VAL A 168 9.29 7.30 6.01
N TYR A 169 10.48 7.59 5.51
CA TYR A 169 10.77 8.80 4.73
C TYR A 169 9.97 8.83 3.42
N PHE A 170 9.95 7.71 2.68
CA PHE A 170 9.20 7.60 1.43
C PHE A 170 7.71 7.87 1.64
N PHE A 171 7.08 7.20 2.61
CA PHE A 171 5.65 7.36 2.88
C PHE A 171 5.30 8.72 3.48
N THR A 172 6.20 9.33 4.24
CA THR A 172 6.03 10.72 4.71
C THR A 172 5.98 11.69 3.53
N SER A 173 6.94 11.58 2.61
CA SER A 173 7.02 12.42 1.39
C SER A 173 5.81 12.20 0.48
N LEU A 174 5.40 10.94 0.29
CA LEU A 174 4.21 10.60 -0.50
C LEU A 174 2.93 11.20 0.12
N ARG A 175 2.82 11.20 1.46
CA ARG A 175 1.68 11.81 2.16
C ARG A 175 1.63 13.31 1.91
N GLU A 176 2.75 14.02 2.04
CA GLU A 176 2.82 15.47 1.83
C GLU A 176 2.34 15.84 0.42
N SER A 177 2.83 15.12 -0.60
CA SER A 177 2.37 15.26 -1.98
C SER A 177 0.88 14.94 -2.13
N TYR A 178 0.40 13.87 -1.50
CA TYR A 178 -1.03 13.50 -1.53
C TYR A 178 -1.93 14.59 -0.94
N VAL A 179 -1.60 15.11 0.24
CA VAL A 179 -2.38 16.14 0.95
C VAL A 179 -2.43 17.44 0.17
N GLN A 180 -1.31 17.88 -0.42
CA GLN A 180 -1.27 19.09 -1.26
C GLN A 180 -2.16 18.99 -2.51
N ASN A 181 -2.37 17.77 -3.00
CA ASN A 181 -3.14 17.52 -4.22
C ASN A 181 -4.59 17.11 -3.94
N ILE A 182 -4.99 16.83 -2.70
CA ILE A 182 -6.38 16.45 -2.38
C ILE A 182 -7.25 17.67 -2.06
N SER A 183 -6.64 18.76 -1.61
CA SER A 183 -7.31 20.03 -1.29
C SER A 183 -7.63 20.90 -2.51
N LYS A 184 -7.22 20.49 -3.71
CA LYS A 184 -7.39 21.24 -4.96
C LYS A 184 -8.56 20.76 -5.83
N ASN A 185 -9.36 19.81 -5.35
CA ASN A 185 -10.53 19.28 -6.04
C ASN A 185 -11.80 19.47 -5.21
#